data_AF-A0A2J6PFX8-F1
#
_entry.id   AF-A0A2J6PFX8-F1
#
_cell.length_a   1.000
_cell.length_b   1.000
_cell.length_c   1.000
_cell.angle_alpha   90.00
_cell.angle_beta   90.00
_cell.angle_gamma   90.00
#
_symmetry.space_group_name_H-M   'P 1'
#
loop_
_entity.id
_entity.type
_entity.pdbx_description
1 polymer ?
#
loop_
_entity_poly.entity_id
_entity_poly.type
_entity_poly.pdbx_seq_one_letter_code
_entity_poly.pdbx_strand_id
1 'polypeptide(L)'
;LNGFPGVGKLTLARNLSILFSQDEGGLEVRLLDNHLLIDPVSAIEPERTPYHYELRKSFRETAFSALKNLPGKVVILMTDCLSETVEGRTQFEEYLGIAEARGCTMVVCNIVCGEQENRDRLRCEKRRGSGKLMDITLLERFR
;
A
#
# COMPACT_ATOMS: atom_id res chain seq x y z
N LEU A 1 -5.54 1.36 3.47
CA LEU A 1 -5.78 -0.06 3.82
C LEU A 1 -4.47 -0.70 4.25
N ASN A 2 -4.33 -1.04 5.52
CA ASN A 2 -3.15 -1.69 6.07
C ASN A 2 -3.39 -3.18 6.32
N GLY A 3 -2.35 -4.00 6.36
CA GLY A 3 -2.43 -5.42 6.73
C GLY A 3 -1.38 -6.28 6.02
N PHE A 4 -1.33 -7.58 6.35
CA PHE A 4 -0.30 -8.47 5.80
C PHE A 4 -0.42 -8.71 4.28
N PRO A 5 0.67 -9.15 3.61
CA PRO A 5 0.58 -9.67 2.26
C PRO A 5 -0.46 -10.80 2.19
N GLY A 6 -1.29 -10.84 1.14
CA GLY A 6 -2.27 -11.92 0.96
C GLY A 6 -3.66 -11.69 1.56
N VAL A 7 -3.85 -10.71 2.46
CA VAL A 7 -5.15 -10.51 3.14
C VAL A 7 -6.26 -9.91 2.25
N GLY A 8 -5.94 -9.50 1.02
CA GLY A 8 -6.93 -9.00 0.04
C GLY A 8 -7.03 -7.48 -0.10
N LYS A 9 -6.10 -6.71 0.48
CA LYS A 9 -6.13 -5.23 0.45
C LYS A 9 -6.32 -4.64 -0.96
N LEU A 10 -5.57 -5.11 -1.95
CA LEU A 10 -5.68 -4.60 -3.32
C LEU A 10 -7.02 -4.93 -3.95
N THR A 11 -7.55 -6.13 -3.69
CA THR A 11 -8.88 -6.53 -4.16
C THR A 11 -9.95 -5.62 -3.57
N LEU A 12 -9.89 -5.35 -2.26
CA LEU A 12 -10.79 -4.39 -1.60
C LEU A 12 -10.63 -2.99 -2.19
N ALA A 13 -9.41 -2.50 -2.35
CA ALA A 13 -9.14 -1.17 -2.87
C ALA A 13 -9.67 -0.96 -4.30
N ARG A 14 -9.54 -1.98 -5.17
CA ARG A 14 -10.09 -1.95 -6.53
C ARG A 14 -11.62 -1.90 -6.53
N ASN A 15 -12.27 -2.73 -5.71
CA ASN A 15 -13.73 -2.70 -5.60
C ASN A 15 -14.23 -1.37 -5.02
N LEU A 16 -13.58 -0.84 -3.98
CA LEU A 16 -13.90 0.49 -3.43
C LEU A 16 -13.73 1.59 -4.49
N SER A 17 -12.68 1.52 -5.30
CA SER A 17 -12.48 2.48 -6.39
C SER A 17 -13.63 2.46 -7.39
N ILE A 18 -14.13 1.28 -7.76
CA ILE A 18 -15.28 1.14 -8.67
C ILE A 18 -16.53 1.73 -8.01
N LEU A 19 -16.81 1.36 -6.76
CA LEU A 19 -17.99 1.81 -6.02
C LEU A 19 -18.01 3.34 -5.87
N PHE A 20 -16.90 3.97 -5.47
CA PHE A 20 -16.83 5.42 -5.29
C PHE A 20 -16.92 6.20 -6.60
N SER A 21 -16.39 5.65 -7.70
CA SER A 21 -16.53 6.27 -9.02
C SER A 21 -17.93 6.12 -9.62
N GLN A 22 -18.72 5.15 -9.15
CA GLN A 22 -20.11 4.90 -9.62
C GLN A 22 -21.18 5.56 -8.73
N ASP A 23 -20.81 6.08 -7.57
CA ASP A 23 -21.73 6.75 -6.64
C ASP A 23 -22.32 8.04 -7.24
N GLU A 24 -23.47 8.49 -6.71
CA GLU A 24 -24.09 9.73 -7.18
C GLU A 24 -23.14 10.93 -6.99
N GLY A 25 -22.73 11.55 -8.10
CA GLY A 25 -21.74 12.62 -8.11
C GLY A 25 -20.31 12.17 -8.46
N GLY A 26 -20.08 10.87 -8.72
CA GLY A 26 -18.90 10.30 -9.37
C GLY A 26 -17.57 10.83 -8.82
N LEU A 27 -17.08 10.25 -7.73
CA LEU A 27 -15.84 10.72 -7.13
C LEU A 27 -14.63 10.37 -8.01
N GLU A 28 -13.73 11.34 -8.16
CA GLU A 28 -12.41 11.08 -8.71
C GLU A 28 -11.60 10.26 -7.70
N VAL A 29 -11.18 9.07 -8.11
CA VAL A 29 -10.41 8.15 -7.25
C VAL A 29 -9.00 7.97 -7.81
N ARG A 30 -8.01 7.92 -6.92
CA ARG A 30 -6.64 7.49 -7.21
C ARG A 30 -6.28 6.31 -6.34
N LEU A 31 -5.93 5.18 -6.96
CA LEU A 31 -5.48 3.98 -6.27
C LEU A 31 -3.96 3.86 -6.35
N LEU A 32 -3.28 3.97 -5.21
CA LEU A 32 -1.86 3.71 -5.06
C LEU A 32 -1.63 2.40 -4.29
N ASP A 33 -1.41 1.31 -5.03
CA ASP A 33 -0.96 0.05 -4.42
C ASP A 33 0.51 0.17 -4.00
N ASN A 34 0.89 -0.36 -2.83
CA ASN A 34 2.28 -0.28 -2.33
C ASN A 34 3.32 -0.79 -3.34
N HIS A 35 2.95 -1.74 -4.20
CA HIS A 35 3.83 -2.27 -5.23
C HIS A 35 4.23 -1.23 -6.30
N LEU A 36 3.42 -0.19 -6.51
CA LEU A 36 3.83 0.93 -7.37
C LEU A 36 5.01 1.72 -6.81
N LEU A 37 5.29 1.59 -5.51
CA LEU A 37 6.41 2.24 -4.82
C LEU A 37 7.59 1.28 -4.61
N ILE A 38 7.33 -0.03 -4.51
CA ILE A 38 8.34 -1.05 -4.20
C ILE A 38 8.95 -1.67 -5.46
N ASP A 39 8.13 -1.98 -6.46
CA ASP A 39 8.57 -2.77 -7.61
C ASP A 39 9.62 -2.03 -8.46
N PRO A 40 9.51 -0.70 -8.72
CA PRO A 40 10.57 0.03 -9.42
C PRO A 40 11.92 -0.03 -8.69
N VAL A 41 11.89 0.09 -7.36
CA VAL A 41 13.09 0.02 -6.52
C VAL A 41 13.69 -1.38 -6.58
N SER A 42 12.86 -2.41 -6.45
CA SER A 42 13.30 -3.81 -6.48
C SER A 42 13.85 -4.22 -7.85
N ALA A 43 13.43 -3.54 -8.93
CA ALA A 43 13.99 -3.74 -10.26
C ALA A 43 15.36 -3.06 -10.44
N ILE A 44 15.62 -1.96 -9.73
CA ILE A 44 16.89 -1.21 -9.77
C ILE A 44 17.91 -1.84 -8.83
N GLU A 45 17.50 -2.11 -7.59
CA GLU A 45 18.32 -2.65 -6.51
C GLU A 45 17.56 -3.84 -5.88
N PRO A 46 17.71 -5.07 -6.39
CA PRO A 46 16.95 -6.23 -5.91
C PRO A 46 17.33 -6.66 -4.50
N GLU A 47 18.58 -6.44 -4.12
CA GLU A 47 19.07 -6.74 -2.78
C GLU A 47 18.56 -5.71 -1.78
N ARG A 48 18.20 -6.12 -0.57
CA ARG A 48 17.70 -5.21 0.48
C ARG A 48 18.84 -4.50 1.21
N THR A 49 19.70 -3.84 0.44
CA THR A 49 20.83 -3.04 0.94
C THR A 49 20.33 -1.73 1.57
N PRO A 50 21.16 -0.98 2.33
CA PRO A 50 20.81 0.37 2.76
C PRO A 50 20.37 1.27 1.58
N TYR A 51 21.04 1.15 0.44
CA TYR A 51 20.70 1.88 -0.79
C TYR A 51 19.30 1.55 -1.32
N HIS A 52 18.88 0.27 -1.26
CA HIS A 52 17.50 -0.12 -1.59
C HIS A 52 16.48 0.65 -0.75
N TYR A 53 16.71 0.74 0.56
CA TYR A 53 15.78 1.42 1.47
C TYR A 53 15.78 2.94 1.27
N GLU A 54 16.93 3.55 1.01
CA GLU A 54 17.03 4.96 0.62
C GLU A 54 16.27 5.24 -0.68
N LEU A 55 16.47 4.41 -1.70
CA LEU A 55 15.77 4.55 -2.98
C LEU A 55 14.25 4.38 -2.81
N ARG A 56 13.82 3.41 -2.00
CA ARG A 56 12.40 3.21 -1.67
C ARG A 56 11.79 4.43 -0.98
N LYS A 57 12.54 5.06 -0.07
CA LYS A 57 12.11 6.30 0.58
C LYS A 57 11.96 7.42 -0.44
N SER A 58 12.95 7.63 -1.31
CA SER A 58 12.91 8.69 -2.35
C SER A 58 11.75 8.54 -3.34
N PHE A 59 11.44 7.31 -3.78
CA PHE A 59 10.27 7.04 -4.63
C PHE A 59 8.96 7.38 -3.91
N ARG A 60 8.85 6.99 -2.63
CA ARG A 60 7.67 7.28 -1.82
C ARG A 60 7.50 8.77 -1.56
N GLU A 61 8.56 9.48 -1.20
CA GLU A 61 8.55 10.94 -1.01
C GLU A 61 8.10 11.68 -2.27
N THR A 62 8.61 11.27 -3.43
CA THR A 62 8.21 11.83 -4.72
C THR A 62 6.72 11.63 -4.98
N ALA A 63 6.24 10.39 -4.82
CA ALA A 63 4.83 10.07 -5.00
C ALA A 63 3.93 10.83 -4.02
N PHE A 64 4.32 10.91 -2.75
CA PHE A 64 3.52 11.56 -1.70
C PHE A 64 3.49 13.07 -1.89
N SER A 65 4.61 13.68 -2.31
CA SER A 65 4.65 15.09 -2.71
C SER A 65 3.67 15.38 -3.86
N ALA A 66 3.62 14.51 -4.88
CA ALA A 66 2.65 14.66 -5.96
C ALA A 66 1.20 14.54 -5.46
N LEU A 67 0.90 13.60 -4.56
CA LEU A 67 -0.44 13.42 -3.98
C LEU A 67 -0.89 14.64 -3.17
N LYS A 68 0.00 15.24 -2.38
CA LYS A 68 -0.28 16.46 -1.62
C LYS A 68 -0.76 17.60 -2.53
N ASN A 69 -0.18 17.70 -3.72
CA ASN A 69 -0.43 18.78 -4.68
C ASN A 69 -1.52 18.47 -5.72
N LEU A 70 -2.22 17.33 -5.64
CA LEU A 70 -3.29 17.01 -6.60
C LEU A 70 -4.42 18.06 -6.55
N PRO A 71 -4.89 18.57 -7.70
CA PRO A 71 -6.00 19.52 -7.74
C PRO A 71 -7.33 18.84 -7.38
N GLY A 72 -8.27 19.63 -6.87
CA GLY A 72 -9.65 19.21 -6.66
C GLY A 72 -9.87 18.21 -5.51
N LYS A 73 -11.12 17.77 -5.40
CA LYS A 73 -11.55 16.77 -4.41
C LYS A 73 -11.33 15.37 -5.00
N VAL A 74 -10.32 14.69 -4.48
CA VAL A 74 -9.91 13.34 -4.93
C VAL A 74 -9.89 12.41 -3.73
N VAL A 75 -10.46 11.21 -3.90
CA VAL A 75 -10.31 10.11 -2.94
C VAL A 75 -9.03 9.36 -3.26
N ILE A 76 -8.11 9.30 -2.28
CA ILE A 76 -6.84 8.59 -2.43
C ILE A 76 -6.95 7.27 -1.67
N LEU A 77 -7.00 6.17 -2.42
CA LEU A 77 -6.97 4.82 -1.88
C LEU A 77 -5.55 4.28 -1.90
N MET A 78 -5.05 3.87 -0.74
CA MET A 78 -3.68 3.36 -0.61
C MET A 78 -3.70 1.98 0.06
N THR A 79 -2.80 1.09 -0.37
CA THR A 79 -2.53 -0.17 0.33
C THR A 79 -1.14 -0.09 0.98
N ASP A 80 -0.97 -0.69 2.16
CA ASP A 80 0.35 -0.88 2.76
C ASP A 80 0.36 -2.09 3.73
N CYS A 81 1.54 -2.39 4.26
CA CYS A 81 1.83 -3.36 5.30
C CYS A 81 2.77 -2.70 6.32
N LEU A 82 2.22 -1.78 7.10
CA LEU A 82 2.91 -1.06 8.17
C LEU A 82 2.93 -1.90 9.45
N SER A 83 4.05 -1.83 10.16
CA SER A 83 4.26 -2.41 11.49
C SER A 83 4.21 -1.33 12.58
N GLU A 84 4.17 -1.75 13.85
CA GLU A 84 4.23 -0.84 15.01
C GLU A 84 5.65 -0.41 15.39
N THR A 85 6.66 -0.77 14.58
CA THR A 85 8.06 -0.37 14.84
C THR A 85 8.23 1.13 14.69
N VAL A 86 9.39 1.66 15.08
CA VAL A 86 9.70 3.09 14.91
C VAL A 86 9.66 3.47 13.43
N GLU A 87 10.19 2.60 12.57
CA GLU A 87 10.20 2.79 11.11
C GLU A 87 8.77 2.75 10.55
N GLY A 88 7.94 1.82 11.01
CA GLY A 88 6.55 1.71 10.58
C GLY A 88 5.71 2.93 11.00
N ARG A 89 5.93 3.45 12.20
CA ARG A 89 5.30 4.69 12.69
C ARG A 89 5.77 5.93 11.94
N THR A 90 7.08 6.05 11.70
CA THR A 90 7.65 7.14 10.89
C THR A 90 7.07 7.11 9.49
N GLN A 91 6.96 5.93 8.87
CA GLN A 91 6.33 5.80 7.56
C GLN A 91 4.85 6.18 7.62
N PHE A 92 4.11 5.83 8.68
CA PHE A 92 2.71 6.22 8.86
C PHE A 92 2.52 7.75 8.96
N GLU A 93 3.44 8.47 9.60
CA GLU A 93 3.44 9.94 9.65
C GLU A 93 3.50 10.56 8.25
N GLU A 94 4.20 9.93 7.30
CA GLU A 94 4.24 10.40 5.91
C GLU A 94 2.85 10.35 5.24
N TYR A 95 2.02 9.35 5.57
CA TYR A 95 0.63 9.25 5.09
C TYR A 95 -0.25 10.33 5.73
N LEU A 96 -0.10 10.57 7.04
CA LEU A 96 -0.80 11.65 7.74
C LEU A 96 -0.49 13.00 7.10
N GLY A 97 0.77 13.22 6.71
CA GLY A 97 1.18 14.43 6.01
C GLY A 97 0.49 14.64 4.65
N ILE A 98 -0.02 13.59 3.99
CA ILE A 98 -0.87 13.75 2.78
C ILE A 98 -2.22 14.34 3.19
N ALA A 99 -2.85 13.77 4.21
CA ALA A 99 -4.17 14.20 4.68
C ALA A 99 -4.13 15.64 5.21
N GLU A 100 -3.11 15.98 5.98
CA GLU A 100 -2.89 17.32 6.53
C GLU A 100 -2.70 18.35 5.41
N ALA A 101 -1.80 18.10 4.45
CA ALA A 101 -1.56 19.03 3.33
C ALA A 101 -2.79 19.23 2.45
N ARG A 102 -3.68 18.23 2.36
CA ARG A 102 -4.92 18.30 1.58
C ARG A 102 -6.12 18.79 2.39
N GLY A 103 -5.97 18.97 3.70
CA GLY A 103 -7.08 19.30 4.61
C GLY A 103 -8.21 18.27 4.57
N CYS A 104 -7.89 16.97 4.43
CA CYS A 104 -8.88 15.91 4.28
C CYS A 104 -8.84 14.88 5.41
N THR A 105 -9.91 14.10 5.54
CA THR A 105 -10.00 13.02 6.53
C THR A 105 -9.19 11.81 6.07
N MET A 106 -8.33 11.29 6.95
CA MET A 106 -7.68 10.00 6.75
C MET A 106 -8.47 8.89 7.46
N VAL A 107 -8.84 7.86 6.72
CA VAL A 107 -9.48 6.65 7.26
C VAL A 107 -8.52 5.48 7.11
N VAL A 108 -8.22 4.82 8.23
CA VAL A 108 -7.32 3.67 8.27
C VAL A 108 -8.10 2.41 8.61
N CYS A 109 -8.09 1.44 7.71
CA CYS A 109 -8.65 0.12 7.94
C CYS A 109 -7.53 -0.91 7.98
N ASN A 110 -7.38 -1.59 9.11
CA ASN A 110 -6.53 -2.77 9.27
C ASN A 110 -7.29 -4.01 8.78
N ILE A 111 -6.84 -4.58 7.68
CA ILE A 111 -7.46 -5.74 7.05
C ILE A 111 -6.79 -7.00 7.58
N VAL A 112 -7.60 -7.88 8.18
CA VAL A 112 -7.18 -9.15 8.76
C VAL A 112 -7.94 -10.31 8.11
N CYS A 113 -7.32 -11.48 8.09
CA CYS A 113 -8.00 -12.74 7.78
C CYS A 113 -7.41 -13.86 8.66
N GLY A 114 -8.09 -15.01 8.69
CA GLY A 114 -7.57 -16.19 9.36
C GLY A 114 -6.18 -16.58 8.83
N GLU A 115 -5.34 -17.16 9.68
CA GLU A 115 -3.96 -17.51 9.31
C GLU A 115 -3.90 -18.53 8.18
N GLN A 116 -4.71 -19.59 8.27
CA GLN A 116 -4.79 -20.61 7.23
C GLN A 116 -5.23 -20.00 5.89
N GLU A 117 -6.27 -19.18 5.92
CA GLU A 117 -6.74 -18.42 4.76
C GLU A 117 -5.63 -17.52 4.18
N ASN A 118 -4.82 -16.87 5.03
CA ASN A 118 -3.72 -16.03 4.56
C ASN A 118 -2.63 -16.84 3.85
N ARG A 119 -2.26 -17.99 4.42
CA ARG A 119 -1.29 -18.93 3.83
C ARG A 119 -1.78 -19.47 2.49
N ASP A 120 -3.04 -19.88 2.40
CA ASP A 120 -3.63 -20.41 1.18
C ASP A 120 -3.68 -19.34 0.08
N ARG A 121 -4.02 -18.10 0.44
CA ARG A 121 -4.00 -16.95 -0.49
C ARG A 121 -2.60 -16.57 -0.95
N LEU A 122 -1.57 -16.75 -0.12
CA LEU A 122 -0.18 -16.53 -0.54
C LEU A 122 0.29 -17.57 -1.56
N ARG A 123 -0.22 -18.80 -1.48
CA ARG A 123 0.10 -19.88 -2.44
C ARG A 123 -0.66 -19.80 -3.76
N CYS A 124 -1.69 -18.95 -3.84
CA CYS A 124 -2.56 -18.87 -5.01
C CYS A 124 -1.80 -18.42 -6.27
N GLU A 125 -1.99 -19.14 -7.38
CA GLU A 125 -1.29 -18.90 -8.66
C GLU A 125 -1.55 -17.52 -9.25
N LYS A 126 -2.67 -16.86 -8.92
CA LYS A 126 -2.96 -15.48 -9.35
C LYS A 126 -1.93 -14.45 -8.85
N ARG A 127 -1.04 -14.83 -7.93
CA ARG A 127 0.09 -14.02 -7.46
C ARG A 127 1.43 -14.36 -8.15
N ARG A 128 1.53 -15.49 -8.87
CA ARG A 128 2.73 -15.84 -9.67
C ARG A 128 2.92 -14.79 -10.78
N GLY A 129 4.13 -14.26 -10.90
CA GLY A 129 4.48 -13.24 -11.90
C GLY A 129 4.11 -11.79 -11.54
N SER A 130 3.55 -11.53 -10.35
CA SER A 130 3.11 -10.18 -9.93
C SER A 130 4.13 -9.39 -9.10
N GLY A 131 5.36 -9.90 -8.92
CA GLY A 131 6.36 -9.30 -8.00
C GLY A 131 6.01 -9.40 -6.51
N LYS A 132 4.86 -9.98 -6.17
CA LYS A 132 4.35 -10.06 -4.79
C LYS A 132 5.02 -11.15 -4.00
N LEU A 133 5.18 -10.92 -2.70
CA LEU A 133 5.66 -11.93 -1.76
C LEU A 133 4.77 -13.19 -1.85
N MET A 134 5.43 -14.32 -2.13
CA MET A 134 4.88 -15.68 -2.18
C MET A 134 5.47 -16.58 -1.09
N ASP A 135 6.55 -16.13 -0.43
CA ASP A 135 7.28 -16.91 0.55
C ASP A 135 6.58 -16.85 1.92
N ILE A 136 6.08 -18.01 2.35
CA ILE A 136 5.40 -18.17 3.65
C ILE A 136 6.35 -18.00 4.82
N THR A 137 7.63 -18.34 4.66
CA THR A 137 8.61 -18.22 5.74
C THR A 137 8.86 -16.74 6.09
N LEU A 138 8.74 -15.85 5.10
CA LEU A 138 8.76 -14.41 5.30
C LEU A 138 7.47 -13.89 5.96
N LEU A 139 6.30 -14.49 5.71
CA LEU A 139 5.06 -14.14 6.42
C LEU A 139 5.21 -14.41 7.93
N GLU A 140 5.76 -15.56 8.30
CA GLU A 140 5.98 -15.95 9.70
C GLU A 140 6.95 -15.01 10.43
N ARG A 141 7.88 -14.37 9.71
CA ARG A 141 8.80 -13.36 10.26
C ARG A 141 8.20 -11.96 10.42
N PHE A 142 7.10 -11.66 9.73
CA PHE A 142 6.44 -10.35 9.81
C PHE A 142 5.37 -10.28 10.90
N ARG A 143 4.94 -11.43 11.43
CA ARG A 143 4.08 -11.53 12.60
C ARG A 143 4.90 -11.54 13.88
#